data_AF-A0A812XZ74-F1
#
_entry.id   AF-A0A812XZ74-F1
#
_cell.length_a   1.000
_cell.length_b   1.000
_cell.length_c   1.000
_cell.angle_alpha   90.00
_cell.angle_beta   90.00
_cell.angle_gamma   90.00
#
_symmetry.space_group_name_H-M   'P 1'
#
loop_
_entity.id
_entity.type
_entity.pdbx_description
1 polymer ?
#
loop_
_entity_poly.entity_id
_entity_poly.type
_entity_poly.pdbx_seq_one_letter_code
_entity_poly.pdbx_strand_id
1 'polypeptide(L)'
;MFVKCCMPTILVSLDACTAETLLQCQRDLEQSVPELLRLCRESTLNLQLICTHRAGPNVKAECGMQLLDPSCKRSHAFCKAHKLAQVQSQCSLLVDSFVTGIIALSVGMQMAGSTSRMRDVLTDVLISRLDIVVGEPPDEDPDAAAYRDAVLDLCLGDTTDQGDDGMTTARLRRKQRLILSSFFRSSDLRLRRIQYVTPVQCSPEDLRTEIREQLVPALLPHRCPVFPRSRWTGADRAVDWVLLLALSFDLLSEVVPRWADMPGEPRPSDAQAASDTASWDDFCLALVSVGVQPAQQHMQQSAGEAEQVPEPTAAMDWSEFNHAMKKKAGHFARMHPGGALALFRPVLQACMETLYHCFWVSSEAFDKTHSTQNANVRCYRVLEELAGKSSLRFFDSLRSVFTSIPKALPKSALAKNMRTLLFTL
;
A
#
# COMPACT_ATOMS: atom_id res chain seq x y z
N MET A 1 37.66 -15.72 18.21
CA MET A 1 36.21 -15.44 18.22
C MET A 1 35.61 -16.00 16.94
N PHE A 2 34.89 -17.11 17.01
CA PHE A 2 34.19 -17.69 15.85
C PHE A 2 32.71 -17.36 15.99
N VAL A 3 32.26 -16.34 15.27
CA VAL A 3 30.83 -16.05 15.22
C VAL A 3 30.21 -17.03 14.25
N LYS A 4 29.41 -17.98 14.76
CA LYS A 4 28.54 -18.81 13.93
C LYS A 4 27.36 -17.93 13.48
N CYS A 5 27.63 -17.09 12.48
CA CYS A 5 26.58 -16.47 11.69
C CYS A 5 25.70 -17.59 11.13
N CYS A 6 24.37 -17.42 11.16
CA CYS A 6 23.47 -18.28 10.39
C CYS A 6 24.06 -18.37 8.99
N MET A 7 24.62 -19.53 8.65
CA MET A 7 24.93 -19.85 7.27
C MET A 7 23.65 -19.58 6.50
N PRO A 8 23.66 -18.83 5.39
CA PRO A 8 22.49 -18.68 4.56
C PRO A 8 21.95 -20.08 4.26
N THR A 9 20.83 -20.44 4.88
CA THR A 9 20.26 -21.77 4.73
C THR A 9 19.40 -21.77 3.49
N ILE A 10 19.51 -22.82 2.69
CA ILE A 10 18.58 -23.09 1.60
C ILE A 10 17.17 -23.18 2.22
N LEU A 11 16.15 -22.68 1.55
CA LEU A 11 14.75 -22.88 1.98
C LEU A 11 14.47 -24.38 2.04
N VAL A 12 14.19 -24.91 3.23
CA VAL A 12 13.83 -26.32 3.44
C VAL A 12 12.31 -26.42 3.59
N SER A 13 11.69 -27.30 2.80
CA SER A 13 10.28 -27.64 2.96
C SER A 13 10.11 -28.52 4.20
N LEU A 14 9.18 -28.16 5.07
CA LEU A 14 8.87 -28.92 6.29
C LEU A 14 7.43 -29.40 6.22
N ASP A 15 7.17 -30.65 6.61
CA ASP A 15 5.82 -31.21 6.67
C ASP A 15 4.93 -30.45 7.68
N ALA A 16 5.54 -29.96 8.76
CA ALA A 16 4.90 -29.10 9.75
C ALA A 16 5.92 -28.17 10.42
N CYS A 17 5.47 -26.98 10.82
CA CYS A 17 6.27 -26.01 11.57
C CYS A 17 6.23 -26.29 13.10
N THR A 18 6.47 -27.53 13.51
CA THR A 18 6.57 -27.90 14.94
C THR A 18 7.98 -27.60 15.48
N ALA A 19 8.13 -27.52 16.80
CA ALA A 19 9.43 -27.24 17.41
C ALA A 19 10.44 -28.36 17.14
N GLU A 20 9.94 -29.60 17.13
CA GLU A 20 10.69 -30.82 16.91
C GLU A 20 11.20 -30.91 15.47
N THR A 21 10.32 -30.63 14.49
CA THR A 21 10.68 -30.61 13.06
C THR A 21 11.70 -29.51 12.77
N LEU A 22 11.52 -28.31 13.34
CA LEU A 22 12.45 -27.19 13.18
C LEU A 22 13.82 -27.48 13.81
N LEU A 23 13.83 -28.04 15.02
CA LEU A 23 15.05 -28.47 15.70
C LEU A 23 15.81 -29.50 14.86
N GLN A 24 15.11 -30.52 14.37
CA GLN A 24 15.71 -31.56 13.55
C GLN A 24 16.30 -30.99 12.26
N CYS A 25 15.54 -30.14 11.55
CA CYS A 25 16.02 -29.47 10.34
C CYS A 25 17.27 -28.62 10.59
N GLN A 26 17.32 -27.87 11.70
CA GLN A 26 18.49 -27.08 12.08
C GLN A 26 19.71 -27.98 12.34
N ARG A 27 19.51 -29.13 13.00
CA ARG A 27 20.59 -30.11 13.23
C ARG A 27 21.08 -30.74 11.94
N ASP A 28 20.19 -31.15 11.07
CA ASP A 28 20.54 -31.77 9.79
C ASP A 28 21.34 -30.80 8.93
N LEU A 29 20.94 -29.52 8.91
CA LEU A 29 21.67 -28.48 8.23
C LEU A 29 23.07 -28.26 8.85
N GLU A 30 23.21 -28.22 10.18
CA GLU A 30 24.53 -28.10 10.82
C GLU A 30 25.43 -29.30 10.52
N GLN A 31 24.86 -30.50 10.46
CA GLN A 31 25.58 -31.73 10.10
C GLN A 31 25.96 -31.76 8.62
N SER A 32 25.20 -31.11 7.75
CA SER A 32 25.51 -31.05 6.32
C SER A 32 26.77 -30.22 5.99
N VAL A 33 27.22 -29.38 6.93
CA VAL A 33 28.43 -28.56 6.77
C VAL A 33 29.63 -29.29 7.41
N PRO A 34 30.59 -29.80 6.62
CA PRO A 34 31.75 -30.50 7.16
C PRO A 34 32.54 -29.63 8.13
N GLU A 35 33.10 -30.24 9.18
CA GLU A 35 33.96 -29.58 10.18
C GLU A 35 33.30 -28.49 11.05
N LEU A 36 32.06 -28.07 10.77
CA LEU A 36 31.38 -26.97 11.48
C LEU A 36 31.34 -27.22 12.99
N LEU A 37 30.92 -28.42 13.41
CA LEU A 37 30.82 -28.78 14.82
C LEU A 37 32.19 -28.81 15.51
N ARG A 38 33.25 -29.26 14.81
CA ARG A 38 34.60 -29.25 15.35
C ARG A 38 35.09 -27.82 15.58
N LEU A 39 34.95 -26.96 14.57
CA LEU A 39 35.34 -25.54 14.65
C LEU A 39 34.57 -24.80 15.75
N CYS A 40 33.28 -25.11 15.93
CA CYS A 40 32.47 -24.52 17.00
C CYS A 40 33.01 -24.87 18.39
N ARG A 41 33.44 -26.14 18.61
CA ARG A 41 34.00 -26.62 19.89
C ARG A 41 35.37 -26.04 20.20
N GLU A 42 36.18 -25.78 19.17
CA GLU A 42 37.52 -25.20 19.31
C GLU A 42 37.50 -23.68 19.56
N SER A 43 36.36 -23.02 19.33
CA SER A 43 36.22 -21.59 19.51
C SER A 43 35.93 -21.20 20.96
N THR A 44 36.60 -20.15 21.42
CA THR A 44 36.33 -19.48 22.71
C THR A 44 34.97 -18.78 22.78
N LEU A 45 34.38 -18.45 21.63
CA LEU A 45 33.03 -17.91 21.54
C LEU A 45 32.29 -18.68 20.45
N ASN A 46 31.25 -19.41 20.83
CA ASN A 46 30.35 -20.12 19.92
C ASN A 46 28.97 -19.43 20.02
N LEU A 47 28.58 -18.68 18.99
CA LEU A 47 27.35 -17.89 18.98
C LEU A 47 26.41 -18.39 17.89
N GLN A 48 25.24 -18.93 18.22
CA GLN A 48 24.21 -19.26 17.24
C GLN A 48 23.42 -18.00 16.89
N LEU A 49 23.72 -17.40 15.74
CA LEU A 49 22.90 -16.32 15.18
C LEU A 49 21.75 -16.93 14.40
N ILE A 50 20.53 -16.86 14.91
CA ILE A 50 19.34 -17.44 14.27
C ILE A 50 18.45 -16.31 13.80
N CYS A 51 18.05 -16.32 12.53
CA CYS A 51 17.10 -15.35 11.98
C CYS A 51 15.77 -16.03 11.66
N THR A 52 14.83 -16.00 12.60
CA THR A 52 13.50 -16.59 12.41
C THR A 52 12.40 -15.59 12.80
N HIS A 53 11.13 -15.93 12.54
CA HIS A 53 10.00 -15.17 13.08
C HIS A 53 9.75 -15.60 14.54
N ARG A 54 9.06 -14.75 15.32
CA ARG A 54 8.79 -14.99 16.76
C ARG A 54 7.74 -16.09 17.04
N ALA A 55 7.56 -17.07 16.17
CA ALA A 55 6.64 -18.16 16.49
C ALA A 55 7.22 -19.03 17.61
N GLY A 56 6.32 -19.51 18.49
CA GLY A 56 6.67 -20.38 19.61
C GLY A 56 7.51 -21.61 19.21
N PRO A 57 7.20 -22.31 18.10
CA PRO A 57 8.02 -23.42 17.62
C PRO A 57 9.48 -23.07 17.35
N ASN A 58 9.78 -21.91 16.77
CA ASN A 58 11.16 -21.46 16.57
C ASN A 58 11.86 -21.28 17.91
N VAL A 59 11.27 -20.52 18.83
CA VAL A 59 11.86 -20.28 20.16
C VAL A 59 12.15 -21.59 20.91
N LYS A 60 11.23 -22.56 20.82
CA LYS A 60 11.40 -23.88 21.42
C LYS A 60 12.50 -24.70 20.74
N ALA A 61 12.56 -24.70 19.41
CA ALA A 61 13.62 -25.35 18.65
C ALA A 61 15.00 -24.78 19.02
N GLU A 62 15.10 -23.47 19.13
CA GLU A 62 16.33 -22.78 19.54
C GLU A 62 16.75 -23.12 20.96
N CYS A 63 15.80 -23.19 21.90
CA CYS A 63 16.06 -23.72 23.24
C CYS A 63 16.53 -25.17 23.20
N GLY A 64 15.93 -25.99 22.32
CA GLY A 64 16.36 -27.38 22.08
C GLY A 64 17.81 -27.47 21.60
N MET A 65 18.20 -26.63 20.64
CA MET A 65 19.60 -26.56 20.16
C MET A 65 20.57 -26.20 21.29
N GLN A 66 20.21 -25.22 22.13
CA GLN A 66 21.03 -24.82 23.27
C GLN A 66 21.12 -25.90 24.35
N LEU A 67 20.08 -26.70 24.54
CA LEU A 67 20.11 -27.84 25.48
C LEU A 67 21.02 -28.97 24.97
N LEU A 68 21.07 -29.18 23.66
CA LEU A 68 21.96 -30.16 23.03
C LEU A 68 23.43 -29.73 23.04
N ASP A 69 23.70 -28.43 22.94
CA ASP A 69 25.05 -27.87 23.05
C ASP A 69 25.06 -26.60 23.94
N PRO A 70 25.24 -26.76 25.26
CA PRO A 70 25.27 -25.63 26.20
C PRO A 70 26.44 -24.65 25.98
N SER A 71 27.48 -25.06 25.24
CA SER A 71 28.61 -24.19 24.89
C SER A 71 28.20 -23.11 23.88
N CYS A 72 27.15 -23.38 23.11
CA CYS A 72 26.63 -22.46 22.11
C CYS A 72 25.74 -21.39 22.77
N LYS A 73 26.15 -20.13 22.68
CA LYS A 73 25.35 -18.99 23.13
C LYS A 73 24.34 -18.62 22.06
N ARG A 74 23.07 -18.50 22.44
CA ARG A 74 22.01 -18.07 21.53
C ARG A 74 22.05 -16.55 21.33
N SER A 75 21.98 -16.11 20.08
CA SER A 75 21.64 -14.74 19.73
C SER A 75 20.58 -14.75 18.63
N HIS A 76 19.33 -14.61 19.06
CA HIS A 76 18.17 -14.61 18.17
C HIS A 76 17.97 -13.23 17.54
N ALA A 77 17.97 -13.19 16.22
CA ALA A 77 17.53 -12.07 15.42
C ALA A 77 16.16 -12.38 14.82
N PHE A 78 15.31 -11.36 14.76
CA PHE A 78 13.99 -11.50 14.15
C PHE A 78 14.07 -11.16 12.66
N CYS A 79 13.40 -11.95 11.83
CA CYS A 79 13.26 -11.67 10.41
C CYS A 79 12.63 -10.28 10.18
N LYS A 80 13.36 -9.37 9.52
CA LYS A 80 12.89 -8.00 9.25
C LYS A 80 11.65 -7.97 8.37
N ALA A 81 11.55 -8.86 7.38
CA ALA A 81 10.36 -8.97 6.53
C ALA A 81 9.11 -9.28 7.36
N HIS A 82 9.19 -10.18 8.33
CA HIS A 82 8.07 -10.47 9.24
C HIS A 82 7.74 -9.31 10.19
N LYS A 83 8.76 -8.57 10.68
CA LYS A 83 8.50 -7.35 11.47
C LYS A 83 7.77 -6.30 10.64
N LEU A 84 8.22 -6.07 9.41
CA LEU A 84 7.60 -5.12 8.49
C LEU A 84 6.19 -5.54 8.11
N ALA A 85 5.97 -6.83 7.86
CA ALA A 85 4.64 -7.39 7.64
C ALA A 85 3.73 -7.15 8.84
N GLN A 86 4.23 -7.35 10.07
CA GLN A 86 3.48 -7.06 11.29
C GLN A 86 3.15 -5.56 11.40
N VAL A 87 4.10 -4.67 11.11
CA VAL A 87 3.87 -3.21 11.07
C VAL A 87 2.79 -2.88 10.04
N GLN A 88 2.91 -3.38 8.81
CA GLN A 88 1.93 -3.20 7.74
C GLN A 88 0.53 -3.71 8.15
N SER A 89 0.44 -4.86 8.82
CA SER A 89 -0.82 -5.38 9.36
C SER A 89 -1.40 -4.44 10.41
N GLN A 90 -0.59 -3.89 11.33
CA GLN A 90 -1.06 -2.92 12.32
C GLN A 90 -1.54 -1.61 11.66
N CYS A 91 -0.79 -1.08 10.70
CA CYS A 91 -1.22 0.12 9.95
C CYS A 91 -2.54 -0.17 9.21
N SER A 92 -2.69 -1.36 8.61
CA SER A 92 -3.92 -1.75 7.91
C SER A 92 -5.12 -1.89 8.84
N LEU A 93 -4.91 -2.33 10.09
CA LEU A 93 -5.97 -2.42 11.11
C LEU A 93 -6.54 -1.05 11.48
N LEU A 94 -5.74 0.01 11.40
CA LEU A 94 -6.20 1.39 11.65
C LEU A 94 -7.13 1.90 10.55
N VAL A 95 -7.07 1.29 9.36
CA VAL A 95 -7.91 1.61 8.20
C VAL A 95 -8.74 0.40 7.74
N ASP A 96 -9.08 -0.51 8.67
CA ASP A 96 -9.68 -1.81 8.34
C ASP A 96 -11.02 -1.72 7.60
N SER A 97 -11.83 -0.71 7.93
CA SER A 97 -13.09 -0.43 7.22
C SER A 97 -12.84 -0.06 5.75
N PHE A 98 -11.80 0.73 5.48
CA PHE A 98 -11.39 1.09 4.12
C PHE A 98 -10.81 -0.13 3.39
N VAL A 99 -9.95 -0.92 4.05
CA VAL A 99 -9.41 -2.17 3.48
C VAL A 99 -10.54 -3.13 3.10
N THR A 100 -11.54 -3.31 3.97
CA THR A 100 -12.72 -4.12 3.70
C THR A 100 -13.51 -3.60 2.50
N GLY A 101 -13.68 -2.28 2.40
CA GLY A 101 -14.32 -1.63 1.25
C GLY A 101 -13.58 -1.84 -0.08
N ILE A 102 -12.25 -1.74 -0.06
CA ILE A 102 -11.39 -2.04 -1.22
C ILE A 102 -11.55 -3.51 -1.64
N ILE A 103 -11.56 -4.44 -0.68
CA ILE A 103 -11.79 -5.86 -0.94
C ILE A 103 -13.18 -6.08 -1.56
N ALA A 104 -14.23 -5.52 -0.96
CA ALA A 104 -15.60 -5.63 -1.48
C ALA A 104 -15.71 -5.11 -2.93
N LEU A 105 -15.08 -3.97 -3.22
CA LEU A 105 -15.01 -3.43 -4.57
C LEU A 105 -14.29 -4.38 -5.53
N SER A 106 -13.09 -4.85 -5.16
CA SER A 106 -12.31 -5.78 -5.99
C SER A 106 -13.07 -7.08 -6.30
N VAL A 107 -13.78 -7.63 -5.32
CA VAL A 107 -14.58 -8.85 -5.46
C VAL A 107 -15.82 -8.60 -6.31
N GLY A 108 -16.56 -7.50 -6.08
CA GLY A 108 -17.73 -7.14 -6.89
C GLY A 108 -17.40 -6.87 -8.37
N MET A 109 -16.15 -6.51 -8.67
CA MET A 109 -15.64 -6.35 -10.04
C MET A 109 -15.21 -7.66 -10.72
N GLN A 110 -15.20 -8.81 -10.03
CA GLN A 110 -14.78 -10.09 -10.63
C GLN A 110 -15.79 -10.64 -11.64
N MET A 111 -17.07 -10.24 -11.54
CA MET A 111 -18.10 -10.65 -12.48
C MET A 111 -17.77 -10.21 -13.92
N ALA A 112 -18.03 -11.08 -14.89
CA ALA A 112 -17.85 -10.76 -16.31
C ALA A 112 -18.67 -9.51 -16.69
N GLY A 113 -18.08 -8.64 -17.52
CA GLY A 113 -18.71 -7.37 -17.93
C GLY A 113 -18.74 -6.27 -16.85
N SER A 114 -18.42 -6.58 -15.58
CA SER A 114 -18.50 -5.61 -14.47
C SER A 114 -17.58 -4.40 -14.68
N THR A 115 -16.36 -4.62 -15.18
CA THR A 115 -15.42 -3.56 -15.55
C THR A 115 -15.94 -2.72 -16.72
N SER A 116 -16.56 -3.32 -17.73
CA SER A 116 -17.15 -2.58 -18.87
C SER A 116 -18.26 -1.67 -18.37
N ARG A 117 -19.16 -2.21 -17.55
CA ARG A 117 -20.25 -1.44 -16.94
C ARG A 117 -19.71 -0.28 -16.10
N MET A 118 -18.65 -0.49 -15.32
CA MET A 118 -18.05 0.58 -14.51
C MET A 118 -17.43 1.68 -15.38
N ARG A 119 -16.84 1.31 -16.53
CA ARG A 119 -16.33 2.28 -17.52
C ARG A 119 -17.45 3.07 -18.19
N ASP A 120 -18.58 2.44 -18.49
CA ASP A 120 -19.75 3.12 -19.06
C ASP A 120 -20.30 4.15 -18.05
N VAL A 121 -20.48 3.74 -16.79
CA VAL A 121 -20.89 4.64 -15.70
C VAL A 121 -19.88 5.78 -15.51
N LEU A 122 -18.58 5.49 -15.52
CA LEU A 122 -17.54 6.51 -15.42
C LEU A 122 -17.60 7.50 -16.59
N THR A 123 -17.82 7.01 -17.82
CA THR A 123 -17.99 7.86 -19.01
C THR A 123 -19.16 8.83 -18.81
N ASP A 124 -20.31 8.31 -18.38
CA ASP A 124 -21.51 9.13 -18.18
C ASP A 124 -21.31 10.18 -17.08
N VAL A 125 -20.64 9.81 -15.98
CA VAL A 125 -20.29 10.75 -14.90
C VAL A 125 -19.35 11.85 -15.40
N LEU A 126 -18.28 11.48 -16.13
CA LEU A 126 -17.33 12.45 -16.69
C LEU A 126 -18.02 13.43 -17.65
N ILE A 127 -18.84 12.93 -18.57
CA ILE A 127 -19.58 13.76 -19.53
C ILE A 127 -20.56 14.70 -18.83
N SER A 128 -21.29 14.21 -17.82
CA SER A 128 -22.23 15.05 -17.06
C SER A 128 -21.58 16.20 -16.28
N ARG A 129 -20.28 16.08 -16.00
CA ARG A 129 -19.49 17.07 -15.25
C ARG A 129 -18.60 17.92 -16.16
N LEU A 130 -18.60 17.63 -17.45
CA LEU A 130 -17.71 18.23 -18.42
C LEU A 130 -18.17 19.63 -18.81
N ASP A 131 -17.22 20.54 -18.80
CA ASP A 131 -17.38 21.93 -19.22
C ASP A 131 -16.39 22.20 -20.35
N ILE A 132 -16.93 22.33 -21.56
CA ILE A 132 -16.12 22.53 -22.76
C ILE A 132 -15.93 24.03 -22.95
N VAL A 133 -14.68 24.47 -22.83
CA VAL A 133 -14.30 25.87 -23.06
C VAL A 133 -13.50 25.91 -24.36
N VAL A 134 -14.02 26.64 -25.35
CA VAL A 134 -13.31 26.85 -26.63
C VAL A 134 -12.44 28.10 -26.49
N GLY A 135 -11.14 27.95 -26.67
CA GLY A 135 -10.19 29.05 -26.60
C GLY A 135 -8.77 28.61 -26.26
N GLU A 136 -7.91 29.60 -25.99
CA GLU A 136 -6.58 29.33 -25.45
C GLU A 136 -6.69 28.82 -24.01
N PRO A 137 -5.85 27.83 -23.62
CA PRO A 137 -5.83 27.36 -22.24
C PRO A 137 -5.51 28.53 -21.31
N PRO A 138 -6.31 28.76 -20.25
CA PRO A 138 -5.99 29.80 -19.28
C PRO A 138 -4.65 29.47 -18.62
N ASP A 139 -4.01 30.51 -18.07
CA ASP A 139 -2.88 30.30 -17.17
C ASP A 139 -3.29 29.35 -16.07
N GLU A 140 -2.50 28.30 -15.90
CA GLU A 140 -2.80 27.22 -14.99
C GLU A 140 -2.67 27.71 -13.54
N ASP A 141 -3.70 27.50 -12.72
CA ASP A 141 -3.60 27.78 -11.28
C ASP A 141 -2.48 26.92 -10.67
N PRO A 142 -1.38 27.52 -10.15
CA PRO A 142 -0.26 26.77 -9.62
C PRO A 142 -0.64 25.83 -8.46
N ASP A 143 -1.65 26.18 -7.65
CA ASP A 143 -2.11 25.35 -6.53
C ASP A 143 -2.87 24.11 -7.05
N ALA A 144 -3.72 24.28 -8.07
CA ALA A 144 -4.43 23.18 -8.72
C ALA A 144 -3.45 22.24 -9.46
N ALA A 145 -2.47 22.82 -10.17
CA ALA A 145 -1.40 22.09 -10.85
C ALA A 145 -0.60 21.23 -9.86
N ALA A 146 -0.14 21.84 -8.76
CA ALA A 146 0.65 21.16 -7.74
C ALA A 146 -0.14 20.04 -7.05
N TYR A 147 -1.44 20.24 -6.79
CA TYR A 147 -2.31 19.20 -6.24
C TYR A 147 -2.49 18.04 -7.23
N ARG A 148 -2.79 18.34 -8.51
CA ARG A 148 -2.93 17.32 -9.56
C ARG A 148 -1.66 16.48 -9.68
N ASP A 149 -0.51 17.13 -9.78
CA ASP A 149 0.77 16.44 -9.94
C ASP A 149 1.07 15.57 -8.72
N ALA A 150 0.77 16.05 -7.51
CA ALA A 150 0.92 15.27 -6.30
C ALA A 150 0.00 14.04 -6.24
N VAL A 151 -1.26 14.15 -6.68
CA VAL A 151 -2.20 13.02 -6.77
C VAL A 151 -1.69 11.98 -7.77
N LEU A 152 -1.24 12.44 -8.95
CA LEU A 152 -0.71 11.56 -9.98
C LEU A 152 0.63 10.93 -9.56
N ASP A 153 1.49 11.63 -8.82
CA ASP A 153 2.72 11.07 -8.26
C ASP A 153 2.41 10.00 -7.22
N LEU A 154 1.44 10.26 -6.35
CA LEU A 154 1.06 9.32 -5.30
C LEU A 154 0.48 8.01 -5.86
N CYS A 155 -0.37 8.09 -6.89
CA CYS A 155 -1.07 6.92 -7.44
C CYS A 155 -0.35 6.25 -8.62
N LEU A 156 0.39 7.02 -9.43
CA LEU A 156 1.01 6.58 -10.69
C LEU A 156 2.51 6.83 -10.75
N GLY A 157 3.13 7.27 -9.65
CA GLY A 157 4.58 7.45 -9.56
C GLY A 157 5.35 6.15 -9.76
N ASP A 158 6.67 6.29 -9.81
CA ASP A 158 7.61 5.19 -10.01
C ASP A 158 7.51 4.20 -8.85
N THR A 159 6.65 3.19 -9.00
CA THR A 159 6.67 2.03 -8.13
C THR A 159 7.96 1.27 -8.36
N THR A 160 8.61 0.87 -7.28
CA THR A 160 9.79 -0.01 -7.28
C THR A 160 9.43 -1.44 -7.70
N ASP A 161 8.71 -1.59 -8.80
CA ASP A 161 8.26 -2.87 -9.33
C ASP A 161 9.48 -3.52 -10.02
N GLN A 162 10.32 -4.20 -9.22
CA GLN A 162 11.59 -4.80 -9.67
C GLN A 162 11.42 -6.17 -10.37
N GLY A 163 10.19 -6.57 -10.72
CA GLY A 163 9.93 -7.82 -11.45
C GLY A 163 10.04 -7.66 -12.96
N ASP A 164 10.17 -8.77 -13.70
CA ASP A 164 10.22 -8.79 -15.17
C ASP A 164 8.95 -8.18 -15.82
N ASP A 165 7.79 -8.30 -15.17
CA ASP A 165 6.53 -7.63 -15.57
C ASP A 165 6.51 -6.12 -15.26
N GLY A 166 7.51 -5.62 -14.55
CA GLY A 166 7.62 -4.23 -14.09
C GLY A 166 7.74 -3.24 -15.24
N MET A 167 8.44 -3.61 -16.33
CA MET A 167 8.58 -2.72 -17.50
C MET A 167 7.24 -2.41 -18.18
N THR A 168 6.37 -3.40 -18.32
CA THR A 168 5.05 -3.22 -18.94
C THR A 168 4.16 -2.35 -18.04
N THR A 169 4.19 -2.60 -16.73
CA THR A 169 3.40 -1.84 -15.75
C THR A 169 3.87 -0.39 -15.64
N ALA A 170 5.18 -0.14 -15.60
CA ALA A 170 5.74 1.21 -15.56
C ALA A 170 5.43 2.00 -16.84
N ARG A 171 5.53 1.37 -18.02
CA ARG A 171 5.14 1.99 -19.29
C ARG A 171 3.67 2.36 -19.32
N LEU A 172 2.79 1.47 -18.81
CA LEU A 172 1.36 1.73 -18.70
C LEU A 172 1.09 2.92 -17.77
N ARG A 173 1.67 2.95 -16.55
CA ARG A 173 1.53 4.06 -15.60
C ARG A 173 2.00 5.39 -16.18
N ARG A 174 3.14 5.40 -16.88
CA ARG A 174 3.63 6.59 -17.58
C ARG A 174 2.66 7.08 -18.65
N LYS A 175 2.08 6.16 -19.44
CA LYS A 175 1.04 6.48 -20.42
C LYS A 175 -0.21 7.05 -19.74
N GLN A 176 -0.67 6.43 -18.66
CA GLN A 176 -1.81 6.93 -17.88
C GLN A 176 -1.55 8.35 -17.39
N ARG A 177 -0.39 8.60 -16.78
CA ARG A 177 -0.03 9.93 -16.30
C ARG A 177 -0.06 10.98 -17.40
N LEU A 178 0.50 10.68 -18.58
CA LEU A 178 0.49 11.60 -19.72
C LEU A 178 -0.93 11.95 -20.16
N ILE A 179 -1.80 10.94 -20.30
CA ILE A 179 -3.20 11.15 -20.68
C ILE A 179 -3.92 12.00 -19.62
N LEU A 180 -3.84 11.62 -18.34
CA LEU A 180 -4.52 12.32 -17.26
C LEU A 180 -4.02 13.76 -17.08
N SER A 181 -2.71 13.98 -17.19
CA SER A 181 -2.13 15.33 -17.12
C SER A 181 -2.61 16.20 -18.27
N SER A 182 -2.76 15.62 -19.47
CA SER A 182 -3.28 16.33 -20.65
C SER A 182 -4.76 16.69 -20.49
N PHE A 183 -5.60 15.72 -20.09
CA PHE A 183 -7.04 15.93 -19.94
C PHE A 183 -7.41 16.84 -18.77
N PHE A 184 -6.64 16.81 -17.68
CA PHE A 184 -6.94 17.56 -16.46
C PHE A 184 -6.07 18.82 -16.29
N ARG A 185 -5.37 19.26 -17.34
CA ARG A 185 -4.49 20.43 -17.29
C ARG A 185 -5.22 21.68 -16.78
N SER A 186 -6.41 21.95 -17.30
CA SER A 186 -7.19 23.14 -16.95
C SER A 186 -8.14 22.94 -15.77
N SER A 187 -8.08 21.78 -15.11
CA SER A 187 -9.07 21.39 -14.11
C SER A 187 -8.46 21.30 -12.72
N ASP A 188 -9.20 21.74 -11.70
CA ASP A 188 -8.89 21.43 -10.32
C ASP A 188 -9.56 20.10 -9.91
N LEU A 189 -8.74 19.08 -9.65
CA LEU A 189 -9.19 17.75 -9.23
C LEU A 189 -10.01 17.76 -7.92
N ARG A 190 -9.96 18.84 -7.13
CA ARG A 190 -10.72 18.98 -5.88
C ARG A 190 -12.17 19.38 -6.14
N LEU A 191 -12.46 19.94 -7.31
CA LEU A 191 -13.80 20.33 -7.73
C LEU A 191 -14.55 19.14 -8.32
N ARG A 192 -15.85 19.28 -8.56
CA ARG A 192 -16.65 18.27 -9.26
C ARG A 192 -16.75 18.52 -10.77
N ARG A 193 -16.58 19.77 -11.18
CA ARG A 193 -16.63 20.18 -12.58
C ARG A 193 -15.29 19.90 -13.24
N ILE A 194 -15.33 19.36 -14.45
CA ILE A 194 -14.15 19.06 -15.25
C ILE A 194 -14.12 20.07 -16.38
N GLN A 195 -13.16 20.99 -16.34
CA GLN A 195 -12.94 21.94 -17.42
C GLN A 195 -12.01 21.34 -18.46
N TYR A 196 -12.54 21.20 -19.67
CA TYR A 196 -11.79 20.76 -20.85
C TYR A 196 -11.65 21.93 -21.81
N VAL A 197 -10.42 22.42 -21.97
CA VAL A 197 -10.12 23.57 -22.83
C VAL A 197 -9.55 23.07 -24.15
N THR A 198 -10.17 23.47 -25.26
CA THR A 198 -9.75 23.10 -26.62
C THR A 198 -9.67 24.33 -27.51
N PRO A 199 -8.65 24.45 -28.39
CA PRO A 199 -8.55 25.58 -29.32
C PRO A 199 -9.60 25.52 -30.44
N VAL A 200 -10.15 24.34 -30.71
CA VAL A 200 -11.12 24.11 -31.78
C VAL A 200 -12.41 23.59 -31.16
N GLN A 201 -13.55 24.07 -31.69
CA GLN A 201 -14.86 23.56 -31.31
C GLN A 201 -14.93 22.06 -31.63
N CYS A 202 -15.08 21.24 -30.60
CA CYS A 202 -15.27 19.79 -30.72
C CYS A 202 -16.76 19.46 -30.65
N SER A 203 -17.20 18.45 -31.41
CA SER A 203 -18.56 17.93 -31.22
C SER A 203 -18.63 17.17 -29.88
N PRO A 204 -19.76 17.21 -29.16
CA PRO A 204 -19.93 16.45 -27.92
C PRO A 204 -19.74 14.94 -28.11
N GLU A 205 -20.08 14.40 -29.29
CA GLU A 205 -19.95 12.98 -29.60
C GLU A 205 -18.50 12.56 -29.84
N ASP A 206 -17.71 13.40 -30.51
CA ASP A 206 -16.27 13.16 -30.69
C ASP A 206 -15.57 13.15 -29.33
N LEU A 207 -15.88 14.13 -28.47
CA LEU A 207 -15.30 14.22 -27.13
C LEU A 207 -15.75 13.07 -26.23
N ARG A 208 -17.01 12.62 -26.36
CA ARG A 208 -17.48 11.41 -25.67
C ARG A 208 -16.70 10.17 -26.09
N THR A 209 -16.44 10.03 -27.38
CA THR A 209 -15.63 8.94 -27.93
C THR A 209 -14.20 9.02 -27.38
N GLU A 210 -13.59 10.20 -27.39
CA GLU A 210 -12.24 10.42 -26.88
C GLU A 210 -12.13 10.11 -25.37
N ILE A 211 -13.09 10.56 -24.57
CA ILE A 211 -13.15 10.25 -23.14
C ILE A 211 -13.26 8.75 -22.92
N ARG A 212 -14.13 8.07 -23.68
CA ARG A 212 -14.35 6.62 -23.54
C ARG A 212 -13.13 5.80 -23.96
N GLU A 213 -12.42 6.23 -25.00
CA GLU A 213 -11.29 5.47 -25.58
C GLU A 213 -9.94 5.79 -24.92
N GLN A 214 -9.76 6.99 -24.39
CA GLN A 214 -8.49 7.44 -23.83
C GLN A 214 -8.56 7.67 -22.32
N LEU A 215 -9.42 8.58 -21.88
CA LEU A 215 -9.47 9.01 -20.47
C LEU A 215 -9.93 7.90 -19.53
N VAL A 216 -11.02 7.21 -19.89
CA VAL A 216 -11.60 6.14 -19.07
C VAL A 216 -10.66 4.95 -18.91
N PRO A 217 -9.97 4.45 -19.95
CA PRO A 217 -8.93 3.44 -19.78
C PRO A 217 -7.70 3.94 -19.00
N ALA A 218 -7.41 5.24 -19.04
CA ALA A 218 -6.34 5.81 -18.23
C ALA A 218 -6.69 5.82 -16.72
N LEU A 219 -7.92 6.17 -16.36
CA LEU A 219 -8.43 6.12 -14.98
C LEU A 219 -8.70 4.70 -14.49
N LEU A 220 -9.22 3.83 -15.36
CA LEU A 220 -9.71 2.49 -15.05
C LEU A 220 -9.15 1.46 -16.06
N PRO A 221 -7.84 1.14 -16.00
CA PRO A 221 -7.16 0.28 -16.98
C PRO A 221 -7.60 -1.18 -16.91
N HIS A 222 -7.95 -1.65 -15.71
CA HIS A 222 -8.38 -3.01 -15.42
C HIS A 222 -9.27 -3.02 -14.16
N ARG A 223 -9.79 -4.19 -13.79
CA ARG A 223 -10.52 -4.38 -12.52
C ARG A 223 -9.66 -4.00 -11.31
N CYS A 224 -10.28 -3.50 -10.24
CA CYS A 224 -9.56 -3.21 -9.00
C CYS A 224 -8.78 -4.45 -8.52
N PRO A 225 -7.46 -4.35 -8.27
CA PRO A 225 -6.70 -5.42 -7.65
C PRO A 225 -7.27 -5.78 -6.27
N VAL A 226 -7.17 -7.05 -5.88
CA VAL A 226 -7.59 -7.50 -4.55
C VAL A 226 -6.54 -7.07 -3.54
N PHE A 227 -6.96 -6.38 -2.48
CA PHE A 227 -6.09 -6.07 -1.34
C PHE A 227 -5.81 -7.37 -0.56
N PRO A 228 -4.57 -7.85 -0.47
CA PRO A 228 -4.28 -9.10 0.21
C PRO A 228 -4.08 -8.87 1.70
N ARG A 229 -4.95 -9.46 2.53
CA ARG A 229 -4.79 -9.44 3.99
C ARG A 229 -3.69 -10.38 4.48
N SER A 230 -3.49 -11.49 3.79
CA SER A 230 -2.57 -12.56 4.19
C SER A 230 -1.20 -12.50 3.49
N ARG A 231 -1.05 -11.66 2.47
CA ARG A 231 0.21 -11.49 1.73
C ARG A 231 0.78 -10.11 1.99
N TRP A 232 2.10 -10.01 1.97
CA TRP A 232 2.78 -8.76 2.30
C TRP A 232 2.90 -7.80 1.11
N THR A 233 2.60 -8.26 -0.12
CA THR A 233 2.78 -7.49 -1.35
C THR A 233 1.48 -7.27 -2.11
N GLY A 234 1.40 -6.17 -2.88
CA GLY A 234 0.27 -5.87 -3.78
C GLY A 234 -0.87 -5.05 -3.16
N ALA A 235 -0.82 -4.78 -1.86
CA ALA A 235 -1.76 -3.90 -1.16
C ALA A 235 -1.74 -2.47 -1.74
N ASP A 236 -0.55 -1.97 -2.06
CA ASP A 236 -0.27 -0.68 -2.70
C ASP A 236 -1.04 -0.51 -4.02
N ARG A 237 -1.07 -1.54 -4.86
CA ARG A 237 -1.77 -1.49 -6.16
C ARG A 237 -3.28 -1.36 -6.01
N ALA A 238 -3.87 -2.02 -5.01
CA ALA A 238 -5.29 -1.91 -4.72
C ALA A 238 -5.64 -0.51 -4.17
N VAL A 239 -4.78 0.04 -3.31
CA VAL A 239 -4.93 1.40 -2.78
C VAL A 239 -4.76 2.43 -3.90
N ASP A 240 -3.72 2.36 -4.73
CA ASP A 240 -3.48 3.27 -5.87
C ASP A 240 -4.70 3.37 -6.80
N TRP A 241 -5.28 2.21 -7.13
CA TRP A 241 -6.43 2.12 -8.02
C TRP A 241 -7.64 2.88 -7.46
N VAL A 242 -7.94 2.69 -6.18
CA VAL A 242 -9.08 3.31 -5.51
C VAL A 242 -8.82 4.79 -5.23
N LEU A 243 -7.59 5.10 -4.81
CA LEU A 243 -7.16 6.44 -4.45
C LEU A 243 -7.20 7.39 -5.64
N LEU A 244 -6.81 6.92 -6.84
CA LEU A 244 -6.86 7.72 -8.06
C LEU A 244 -8.30 8.21 -8.34
N LEU A 245 -9.29 7.34 -8.24
CA LEU A 245 -10.70 7.71 -8.41
C LEU A 245 -11.24 8.55 -7.25
N ALA A 246 -10.76 8.33 -6.02
CA ALA A 246 -11.22 9.07 -4.85
C ALA A 246 -10.71 10.53 -4.86
N LEU A 247 -9.47 10.75 -5.30
CA LEU A 247 -8.83 12.08 -5.31
C LEU A 247 -9.03 12.85 -6.62
N SER A 248 -9.46 12.18 -7.71
CA SER A 248 -9.80 12.83 -8.97
C SER A 248 -11.29 13.17 -9.00
N PHE A 249 -11.63 14.43 -8.74
CA PHE A 249 -13.00 14.97 -8.76
C PHE A 249 -14.00 14.24 -7.85
N ASP A 250 -13.54 13.51 -6.82
CA ASP A 250 -14.41 12.67 -5.98
C ASP A 250 -15.21 11.68 -6.86
N LEU A 251 -14.59 11.13 -7.91
CA LEU A 251 -15.24 10.22 -8.87
C LEU A 251 -15.69 8.92 -8.20
N LEU A 252 -14.91 8.38 -7.27
CA LEU A 252 -15.23 7.12 -6.59
C LEU A 252 -16.62 7.15 -5.94
N SER A 253 -16.97 8.24 -5.25
CA SER A 253 -18.21 8.37 -4.49
C SER A 253 -19.46 8.47 -5.37
N GLU A 254 -19.31 8.81 -6.65
CA GLU A 254 -20.42 8.85 -7.61
C GLU A 254 -20.46 7.61 -8.50
N VAL A 255 -19.31 7.15 -8.99
CA VAL A 255 -19.22 6.04 -9.95
C VAL A 255 -19.53 4.71 -9.28
N VAL A 256 -18.98 4.43 -8.10
CA VAL A 256 -19.15 3.11 -7.46
C VAL A 256 -20.61 2.88 -7.02
N PRO A 257 -21.32 3.83 -6.37
CA PRO A 257 -22.72 3.62 -6.02
C PRO A 257 -23.63 3.43 -7.24
N ARG A 258 -23.40 4.16 -8.35
CA ARG A 258 -24.15 3.97 -9.60
C ARG A 258 -23.87 2.61 -10.24
N TRP A 259 -22.61 2.18 -10.26
CA TRP A 259 -22.22 0.85 -10.73
C TRP A 259 -22.81 -0.28 -9.86
N ALA A 260 -22.97 -0.02 -8.56
CA ALA A 260 -23.56 -0.92 -7.58
C ALA A 260 -25.10 -0.85 -7.51
N ASP A 261 -25.77 -0.13 -8.43
CA ASP A 261 -27.24 0.04 -8.44
C ASP A 261 -27.81 0.63 -7.14
N MET A 262 -27.02 1.41 -6.40
CA MET A 262 -27.49 2.05 -5.17
C MET A 262 -28.19 3.38 -5.47
N PRO A 263 -29.31 3.68 -4.78
CA PRO A 263 -30.04 4.94 -4.99
C PRO A 263 -29.15 6.13 -4.64
N GLY A 264 -29.16 7.19 -5.46
CA GLY A 264 -28.36 8.39 -5.21
C GLY A 264 -28.71 8.99 -3.84
N GLU A 265 -27.73 9.06 -2.95
CA GLU A 265 -27.90 9.78 -1.69
C GLU A 265 -27.58 11.26 -1.91
N PRO A 266 -28.36 12.19 -1.30
CA PRO A 266 -28.01 13.59 -1.29
C PRO A 266 -26.65 13.75 -0.63
N ARG A 267 -25.72 14.41 -1.32
CA ARG A 267 -24.39 14.67 -0.75
C ARG A 267 -24.55 15.52 0.51
N PRO A 268 -23.82 15.24 1.61
CA PRO A 268 -23.65 16.23 2.67
C PRO A 268 -23.15 17.53 2.04
N SER A 269 -23.77 18.66 2.38
CA SER A 269 -23.38 19.94 1.77
C SER A 269 -21.93 20.26 2.13
N ASP A 270 -21.17 20.78 1.17
CA ASP A 270 -19.75 21.13 1.36
C ASP A 270 -19.53 22.13 2.52
N ALA A 271 -20.60 22.79 2.99
CA ALA A 271 -20.59 23.74 4.09
C ALA A 271 -20.29 23.13 5.48
N GLN A 272 -20.50 21.82 5.69
CA GLN A 272 -20.30 21.20 7.00
C GLN A 272 -18.83 20.87 7.34
N ALA A 273 -17.90 20.93 6.37
CA ALA A 273 -16.52 20.51 6.57
C ALA A 273 -15.57 21.61 7.11
N ALA A 274 -16.01 22.87 7.21
CA ALA A 274 -15.11 24.02 7.36
C ALA A 274 -14.87 24.52 8.82
N SER A 275 -15.33 23.81 9.86
CA SER A 275 -15.38 24.40 11.22
C SER A 275 -14.12 24.25 12.09
N ASP A 276 -13.09 23.48 11.70
CA ASP A 276 -11.92 23.21 12.55
C ASP A 276 -10.61 23.60 11.83
N THR A 277 -10.27 24.89 11.88
CA THR A 277 -9.14 25.50 11.15
C THR A 277 -7.84 25.60 11.96
N ALA A 278 -7.70 24.90 13.09
CA ALA A 278 -6.44 24.88 13.84
C ALA A 278 -5.27 24.53 12.90
N SER A 279 -4.16 25.28 12.91
CA SER A 279 -3.09 25.07 11.93
C SER A 279 -2.39 23.71 12.14
N TRP A 280 -1.76 23.18 11.09
CA TRP A 280 -1.02 21.91 11.19
C TRP A 280 0.13 22.00 12.20
N ASP A 281 0.79 23.15 12.24
CA ASP A 281 1.91 23.42 13.14
C ASP A 281 1.45 23.48 14.61
N ASP A 282 0.32 24.13 14.89
CA ASP A 282 -0.27 24.16 16.25
C ASP A 282 -0.59 22.75 16.75
N PHE A 283 -1.05 21.86 15.85
CA PHE A 283 -1.34 20.49 16.19
C PHE A 283 -0.06 19.68 16.49
N CYS A 284 0.98 19.82 15.67
CA CYS A 284 2.28 19.19 15.94
C CYS A 284 2.85 19.62 17.30
N LEU A 285 2.73 20.91 17.65
CA LEU A 285 3.16 21.45 18.95
C LEU A 285 2.29 20.92 20.11
N ALA A 286 0.97 20.81 19.91
CA ALA A 286 0.05 20.25 20.91
C ALA A 286 0.32 18.76 21.20
N LEU A 287 0.71 17.99 20.18
CA LEU A 287 1.02 16.56 20.31
C LEU A 287 2.31 16.29 21.08
N VAL A 288 3.32 17.14 20.90
CA VAL A 288 4.58 17.04 21.66
C VAL A 288 4.37 17.38 23.14
N SER A 289 3.39 18.25 23.45
CA SER A 289 3.14 18.73 24.80
C SER A 289 2.17 17.87 25.61
N VAL A 290 1.21 17.21 24.95
CA VAL A 290 0.21 16.35 25.61
C VAL A 290 0.48 14.91 25.18
N GLY A 291 1.19 14.15 26.01
CA GLY A 291 1.48 12.73 25.75
C GLY A 291 0.25 11.99 25.22
N VAL A 292 0.40 11.33 24.08
CA VAL A 292 -0.70 10.76 23.29
C VAL A 292 -1.49 9.74 24.12
N GLN A 293 -2.70 10.11 24.54
CA GLN A 293 -3.67 9.09 24.93
C GLN A 293 -4.19 8.42 23.65
N PRO A 294 -4.26 7.08 23.59
CA PRO A 294 -4.62 6.37 22.37
C PRO A 294 -6.06 6.71 21.96
N ALA A 295 -6.21 7.48 20.89
CA ALA A 295 -7.49 7.92 20.32
C ALA A 295 -8.28 6.80 19.60
N GLN A 296 -8.05 5.53 19.96
CA GLN A 296 -8.66 4.37 19.30
C GLN A 296 -10.19 4.38 19.38
N GLN A 297 -10.78 5.02 20.39
CA GLN A 297 -12.24 4.98 20.60
C GLN A 297 -13.04 5.84 19.62
N HIS A 298 -12.51 6.96 19.11
CA HIS A 298 -13.31 7.89 18.29
C HIS A 298 -13.39 7.49 16.81
N MET A 299 -12.40 6.80 16.27
CA MET A 299 -12.41 6.38 14.86
C MET A 299 -13.25 5.13 14.62
N GLN A 300 -13.36 4.23 15.61
CA GLN A 300 -14.20 3.02 15.51
C GLN A 300 -15.69 3.32 15.52
N GLN A 301 -16.15 4.43 16.12
CA GLN A 301 -17.59 4.73 16.21
C GLN A 301 -18.21 5.21 14.89
N SER A 302 -17.42 5.78 13.98
CA SER A 302 -17.91 6.21 12.66
C SER A 302 -17.83 5.09 11.61
N ALA A 303 -17.01 4.07 11.86
CA ALA A 303 -16.98 2.84 11.08
C ALA A 303 -18.05 1.91 11.65
N GLY A 304 -19.31 2.06 11.21
CA GLY A 304 -20.38 1.13 11.54
C GLY A 304 -19.88 -0.31 11.44
N GLU A 305 -20.26 -1.16 12.40
CA GLU A 305 -19.76 -2.54 12.60
C GLU A 305 -19.32 -3.15 11.28
N ALA A 306 -17.99 -3.25 11.09
CA ALA A 306 -17.42 -3.75 9.84
C ALA A 306 -17.78 -5.24 9.73
N GLU A 307 -18.96 -5.50 9.15
CA GLU A 307 -19.47 -6.83 8.93
C GLU A 307 -18.46 -7.56 8.03
N GLN A 308 -17.73 -8.50 8.65
CA GLN A 308 -16.71 -9.30 7.98
C GLN A 308 -17.30 -9.86 6.69
N VAL A 309 -16.53 -9.81 5.60
CA VAL A 309 -16.95 -10.43 4.34
C VAL A 309 -17.10 -11.92 4.63
N PRO A 310 -18.32 -12.49 4.54
CA PRO A 310 -18.53 -13.89 4.87
C PRO A 310 -17.66 -14.74 3.95
N GLU A 311 -16.96 -15.72 4.52
CA GLU A 311 -16.19 -16.66 3.72
C GLU A 311 -17.14 -17.47 2.83
N PRO A 312 -16.83 -17.61 1.53
CA PRO A 312 -17.69 -18.34 0.61
C PRO A 312 -17.80 -19.80 1.05
N THR A 313 -19.01 -20.23 1.39
CA THR A 313 -19.31 -21.63 1.70
C THR A 313 -19.79 -22.33 0.44
N ALA A 314 -19.70 -23.66 0.40
CA ALA A 314 -20.16 -24.45 -0.75
C ALA A 314 -21.66 -24.28 -1.07
N ALA A 315 -22.45 -23.77 -0.11
CA ALA A 315 -23.89 -23.52 -0.25
C ALA A 315 -24.23 -22.07 -0.62
N MET A 316 -23.24 -21.19 -0.80
CA MET A 316 -23.46 -19.77 -1.02
C MET A 316 -23.92 -19.49 -2.46
N ASP A 317 -25.01 -18.74 -2.61
CA ASP A 317 -25.39 -18.17 -3.90
C ASP A 317 -24.41 -17.05 -4.28
N TRP A 318 -23.56 -17.32 -5.27
CA TRP A 318 -22.58 -16.37 -5.79
C TRP A 318 -23.21 -15.07 -6.33
N SER A 319 -24.45 -15.12 -6.81
CA SER A 319 -25.17 -13.95 -7.29
C SER A 319 -25.48 -13.00 -6.12
N GLU A 320 -26.07 -13.54 -5.06
CA GLU A 320 -26.39 -12.79 -3.83
C GLU A 320 -25.12 -12.25 -3.17
N PHE A 321 -24.07 -13.07 -3.08
CA PHE A 321 -22.78 -12.66 -2.53
C PHE A 321 -22.16 -11.49 -3.31
N ASN A 322 -22.13 -11.57 -4.64
CA ASN A 322 -21.61 -10.49 -5.48
C ASN A 322 -22.45 -9.21 -5.37
N HIS A 323 -23.78 -9.33 -5.29
CA HIS A 323 -24.67 -8.20 -5.08
C HIS A 323 -24.40 -7.54 -3.71
N ALA A 324 -24.22 -8.34 -2.65
CA ALA A 324 -23.84 -7.85 -1.34
C ALA A 324 -22.47 -7.13 -1.36
N MET A 325 -21.47 -7.68 -2.07
CA MET A 325 -20.16 -7.03 -2.22
C MET A 325 -20.24 -5.71 -2.97
N LYS A 326 -21.05 -5.62 -4.04
CA LYS A 326 -21.31 -4.35 -4.74
C LYS A 326 -21.94 -3.30 -3.83
N LYS A 327 -22.95 -3.70 -3.05
CA LYS A 327 -23.59 -2.81 -2.07
C LYS A 327 -22.60 -2.32 -1.01
N LYS A 328 -21.77 -3.22 -0.45
CA LYS A 328 -20.69 -2.85 0.48
C LYS A 328 -19.69 -1.88 -0.16
N ALA A 329 -19.30 -2.11 -1.41
CA ALA A 329 -18.43 -1.21 -2.16
C ALA A 329 -19.05 0.19 -2.36
N GLY A 330 -20.34 0.26 -2.67
CA GLY A 330 -21.07 1.53 -2.79
C GLY A 330 -21.17 2.30 -1.47
N HIS A 331 -21.44 1.62 -0.35
CA HIS A 331 -21.36 2.24 0.98
C HIS A 331 -19.95 2.74 1.28
N PHE A 332 -18.92 1.95 1.00
CA PHE A 332 -17.52 2.35 1.16
C PHE A 332 -17.18 3.62 0.39
N ALA A 333 -17.58 3.71 -0.88
CA ALA A 333 -17.30 4.87 -1.72
C ALA A 333 -17.95 6.16 -1.18
N ARG A 334 -19.12 6.07 -0.53
CA ARG A 334 -19.81 7.20 0.11
C ARG A 334 -19.15 7.70 1.39
N MET A 335 -18.27 6.90 2.00
CA MET A 335 -17.46 7.36 3.13
C MET A 335 -16.36 8.35 2.72
N HIS A 336 -16.24 8.68 1.43
CA HIS A 336 -15.21 9.57 0.88
C HIS A 336 -13.78 9.18 1.35
N PRO A 337 -13.32 7.96 1.03
CA PRO A 337 -12.10 7.38 1.61
C PRO A 337 -10.81 8.09 1.18
N GLY A 338 -10.87 9.04 0.24
CA GLY A 338 -9.70 9.67 -0.38
C GLY A 338 -8.72 10.27 0.62
N GLY A 339 -9.22 11.02 1.63
CA GLY A 339 -8.34 11.64 2.63
C GLY A 339 -7.57 10.63 3.47
N ALA A 340 -8.27 9.63 4.02
CA ALA A 340 -7.65 8.59 4.84
C ALA A 340 -6.68 7.71 4.02
N LEU A 341 -7.06 7.34 2.79
CA LEU A 341 -6.20 6.55 1.91
C LEU A 341 -4.98 7.33 1.42
N ALA A 342 -5.09 8.66 1.23
CA ALA A 342 -3.96 9.52 0.89
C ALA A 342 -2.91 9.59 2.01
N LEU A 343 -3.33 9.48 3.27
CA LEU A 343 -2.44 9.37 4.43
C LEU A 343 -1.85 7.97 4.59
N PHE A 344 -2.68 6.94 4.37
CA PHE A 344 -2.27 5.55 4.49
C PHE A 344 -1.24 5.15 3.42
N ARG A 345 -1.37 5.65 2.20
CA ARG A 345 -0.57 5.21 1.05
C ARG A 345 0.95 5.46 1.20
N PRO A 346 1.43 6.63 1.68
CA PRO A 346 2.85 6.86 1.93
C PRO A 346 3.43 5.97 3.04
N VAL A 347 2.67 5.71 4.12
CA VAL A 347 3.10 4.81 5.20
C VAL A 347 3.22 3.37 4.68
N LEU A 348 2.22 2.93 3.89
CA LEU A 348 2.26 1.66 3.19
C LEU A 348 3.46 1.61 2.23
N GLN A 349 3.77 2.69 1.51
CA GLN A 349 4.93 2.78 0.62
C GLN A 349 6.24 2.51 1.35
N ALA A 350 6.47 3.19 2.48
CA ALA A 350 7.69 3.01 3.26
C ALA A 350 7.85 1.55 3.71
N CYS A 351 6.76 0.90 4.13
CA CYS A 351 6.75 -0.52 4.45
C CYS A 351 7.09 -1.39 3.25
N MET A 352 6.46 -1.13 2.10
CA MET A 352 6.64 -1.87 0.85
C MET A 352 8.06 -1.74 0.30
N GLU A 353 8.61 -0.54 0.22
CA GLU A 353 9.98 -0.28 -0.25
C GLU A 353 11.01 -1.03 0.62
N THR A 354 10.82 -0.98 1.94
CA THR A 354 11.72 -1.68 2.87
C THR A 354 11.59 -3.20 2.72
N LEU A 355 10.36 -3.70 2.55
CA LEU A 355 10.11 -5.12 2.33
C LEU A 355 10.74 -5.61 1.02
N TYR A 356 10.54 -4.88 -0.08
CA TYR A 356 11.16 -5.19 -1.37
C TYR A 356 12.68 -5.12 -1.29
N HIS A 357 13.23 -4.17 -0.54
CA HIS A 357 14.67 -4.13 -0.29
C HIS A 357 15.16 -5.36 0.49
N CYS A 358 14.45 -5.80 1.53
CA CYS A 358 14.77 -7.05 2.24
C CYS A 358 14.74 -8.27 1.31
N PHE A 359 13.77 -8.34 0.39
CA PHE A 359 13.72 -9.40 -0.62
C PHE A 359 14.87 -9.31 -1.61
N TRP A 360 15.19 -8.10 -2.10
CA TRP A 360 16.32 -7.88 -2.99
C TRP A 360 17.63 -8.31 -2.34
N VAL A 361 17.92 -7.86 -1.10
CA VAL A 361 19.14 -8.25 -0.35
C VAL A 361 19.21 -9.77 -0.20
N SER A 362 18.07 -10.45 -0.06
CA SER A 362 18.00 -11.91 0.08
C SER A 362 18.03 -12.67 -1.26
N SER A 363 17.97 -11.98 -2.39
CA SER A 363 17.86 -12.60 -3.72
C SER A 363 19.22 -12.94 -4.34
N GLU A 364 19.22 -13.81 -5.35
CA GLU A 364 20.39 -14.06 -6.21
C GLU A 364 20.82 -12.82 -6.99
N ALA A 365 19.89 -11.90 -7.28
CA ALA A 365 20.19 -10.67 -8.01
C ALA A 365 21.20 -9.81 -7.22
N PHE A 366 21.07 -9.75 -5.89
CA PHE A 366 22.06 -9.11 -5.02
C PHE A 366 23.46 -9.71 -5.20
N ASP A 367 23.56 -11.05 -5.20
CA ASP A 367 24.82 -11.75 -5.35
C ASP A 367 25.45 -11.50 -6.74
N LYS A 368 24.63 -11.48 -7.80
CA LYS A 368 25.05 -11.13 -9.16
C LYS A 368 25.53 -9.67 -9.25
N THR A 369 24.81 -8.73 -8.64
CA THR A 369 25.18 -7.31 -8.63
C THR A 369 26.50 -7.07 -7.88
N HIS A 370 26.74 -7.76 -6.77
CA HIS A 370 27.94 -7.52 -5.95
C HIS A 370 29.14 -8.43 -6.31
N SER A 371 28.93 -9.55 -6.99
CA SER A 371 30.04 -10.37 -7.52
C SER A 371 30.77 -9.67 -8.67
N THR A 372 30.05 -8.91 -9.50
CA THR A 372 30.58 -8.17 -10.66
C THR A 372 31.23 -6.83 -10.32
N GLN A 373 31.00 -6.30 -9.12
CA GLN A 373 31.60 -5.04 -8.67
C GLN A 373 33.07 -5.19 -8.23
N ASN A 374 33.85 -4.12 -8.39
CA ASN A 374 35.22 -4.01 -7.89
C ASN A 374 35.28 -4.32 -6.39
N ALA A 375 36.40 -4.90 -5.93
CA ALA A 375 36.58 -5.33 -4.54
C ALA A 375 36.28 -4.25 -3.49
N ASN A 376 36.53 -2.97 -3.81
CA ASN A 376 36.28 -1.83 -2.92
C ASN A 376 34.80 -1.41 -2.81
N VAL A 377 33.92 -1.93 -3.67
CA VAL A 377 32.48 -1.60 -3.71
C VAL A 377 31.63 -2.82 -3.33
N ARG A 378 32.25 -4.01 -3.23
CA ARG A 378 31.55 -5.24 -2.89
C ARG A 378 30.94 -5.12 -1.49
N CYS A 379 29.63 -5.29 -1.42
CA CYS A 379 28.93 -5.36 -0.16
C CYS A 379 28.50 -6.80 0.14
N TYR A 380 28.49 -7.15 1.41
CA TYR A 380 28.03 -8.45 1.90
C TYR A 380 26.74 -8.24 2.68
N ARG A 381 25.78 -9.19 2.56
CA ARG A 381 24.47 -9.12 3.23
C ARG A 381 24.59 -8.80 4.73
N VAL A 382 25.53 -9.45 5.41
CA VAL A 382 25.78 -9.24 6.84
C VAL A 382 26.24 -7.81 7.14
N LEU A 383 27.03 -7.20 6.26
CA LEU A 383 27.51 -5.82 6.43
C LEU A 383 26.44 -4.79 6.11
N GLU A 384 25.62 -5.00 5.06
CA GLU A 384 24.42 -4.16 4.81
C GLU A 384 23.54 -4.13 6.05
N GLU A 385 23.38 -5.30 6.67
CA GLU A 385 22.46 -5.44 7.78
C GLU A 385 23.01 -4.93 9.11
N LEU A 386 24.32 -5.11 9.35
CA LEU A 386 25.03 -4.49 10.46
C LEU A 386 25.03 -2.96 10.36
N ALA A 387 25.17 -2.42 9.14
CA ALA A 387 25.11 -0.99 8.90
C ALA A 387 23.70 -0.40 9.10
N GLY A 388 22.67 -1.25 9.21
CA GLY A 388 21.30 -0.81 9.48
C GLY A 388 20.67 0.01 8.36
N LYS A 389 21.22 -0.03 7.14
CA LYS A 389 20.81 0.82 6.01
C LYS A 389 19.33 0.68 5.67
N SER A 390 18.80 -0.54 5.68
CA SER A 390 17.37 -0.82 5.47
C SER A 390 16.48 -0.11 6.49
N SER A 391 16.88 -0.14 7.76
CA SER A 391 16.13 0.49 8.85
C SER A 391 16.23 2.01 8.80
N LEU A 392 17.41 2.55 8.50
CA LEU A 392 17.60 3.99 8.29
C LEU A 392 16.71 4.50 7.15
N ARG A 393 16.73 3.84 5.98
CA ARG A 393 15.87 4.18 4.86
C ARG A 393 14.39 4.15 5.23
N PHE A 394 13.95 3.13 5.96
CA PHE A 394 12.56 3.05 6.44
C PHE A 394 12.19 4.25 7.32
N PHE A 395 13.02 4.58 8.31
CA PHE A 395 12.76 5.70 9.21
C PHE A 395 12.89 7.06 8.51
N ASP A 396 13.79 7.20 7.53
CA ASP A 396 13.89 8.41 6.72
C ASP A 396 12.63 8.59 5.85
N SER A 397 12.13 7.52 5.22
CA SER A 397 10.87 7.54 4.49
C SER A 397 9.70 7.90 5.41
N LEU A 398 9.58 7.27 6.59
CA LEU A 398 8.53 7.64 7.56
C LEU A 398 8.67 9.08 8.06
N ARG A 399 9.89 9.52 8.35
CA ARG A 399 10.15 10.90 8.77
C ARG A 399 9.67 11.88 7.73
N SER A 400 9.91 11.60 6.44
CA SER A 400 9.43 12.46 5.35
C SER A 400 7.90 12.59 5.36
N VAL A 401 7.18 11.51 5.66
CA VAL A 401 5.72 11.49 5.78
C VAL A 401 5.24 12.33 6.97
N PHE A 402 5.94 12.30 8.11
CA PHE A 402 5.58 13.11 9.29
C PHE A 402 5.95 14.59 9.15
N THR A 403 7.05 14.90 8.47
CA THR A 403 7.55 16.28 8.36
C THR A 403 6.94 17.07 7.21
N SER A 404 6.20 16.42 6.30
CA SER A 404 5.58 17.08 5.15
C SER A 404 4.08 16.80 5.13
N ILE A 405 3.29 17.85 4.94
CA ILE A 405 1.86 17.69 4.67
C ILE A 405 1.75 16.99 3.31
N PRO A 406 1.04 15.85 3.21
CA PRO A 406 0.89 15.16 1.94
C PRO A 406 0.22 16.08 0.92
N LYS A 407 0.95 16.45 -0.13
CA LYS A 407 0.47 17.41 -1.16
C LYS A 407 -0.78 16.93 -1.90
N ALA A 408 -1.00 15.62 -1.95
CA ALA A 408 -2.18 14.98 -2.52
C ALA A 408 -3.40 14.99 -1.59
N LEU A 409 -3.28 15.49 -0.35
CA LEU A 409 -4.38 15.58 0.59
C LEU A 409 -5.19 16.87 0.33
N PRO A 410 -6.49 16.79 0.04
CA PRO A 410 -7.29 17.99 -0.20
C PRO A 410 -7.39 18.81 1.09
N LYS A 411 -7.50 20.14 0.97
CA LYS A 411 -7.58 21.05 2.12
C LYS A 411 -8.73 20.70 3.08
N SER A 412 -9.84 20.20 2.56
CA SER A 412 -10.99 19.72 3.35
C SER A 412 -10.68 18.50 4.22
N ALA A 413 -9.65 17.72 3.88
CA ALA A 413 -9.19 16.58 4.66
C ALA A 413 -8.08 16.95 5.66
N LEU A 414 -7.70 18.22 5.80
CA LEU A 414 -6.74 18.69 6.82
C LEU A 414 -7.38 18.85 8.21
N ALA A 415 -8.45 18.09 8.50
CA ALA A 415 -9.17 18.11 9.76
C ALA A 415 -8.42 17.35 10.87
N LYS A 416 -8.74 17.67 12.14
CA LYS A 416 -8.09 17.12 13.34
C LYS A 416 -8.07 15.58 13.39
N ASN A 417 -9.15 14.94 12.95
CA ASN A 417 -9.26 13.48 12.90
C ASN A 417 -8.26 12.86 11.91
N MET A 418 -8.05 13.48 10.74
CA MET A 418 -7.06 13.02 9.75
C MET A 418 -5.63 13.18 10.25
N ARG A 419 -5.34 14.23 11.02
CA ARG A 419 -4.04 14.37 11.67
C ARG A 419 -3.82 13.29 12.72
N THR A 420 -4.82 13.04 13.55
CA THR A 420 -4.79 11.98 14.55
C THR A 420 -4.55 10.62 13.90
N LEU A 421 -5.21 10.36 12.77
CA LEU A 421 -4.97 9.17 11.95
C LEU A 421 -3.52 9.08 11.48
N LEU A 422 -2.96 10.14 10.88
CA LEU A 422 -1.57 10.13 10.42
C LEU A 422 -0.56 9.83 11.54
N PHE A 423 -0.77 10.37 12.75
CA PHE A 423 0.09 10.09 13.90
C PHE A 423 -0.09 8.70 14.51
N THR A 424 -1.25 8.08 14.29
CA THR A 424 -1.53 6.73 14.78
C THR A 424 -0.99 5.67 13.81
N LEU A 425 -1.03 5.96 12.50
CA LEU A 425 -0.43 5.14 11.43
C LEU A 425 1.09 5.03 11.60
#